data_AF-I7BPB9-F1
#
_entry.id   AF-I7BPB9-F1
#
_cell.length_a   1.000
_cell.length_b   1.000
_cell.length_c   1.000
_cell.angle_alpha   90.00
_cell.angle_beta   90.00
_cell.angle_gamma   90.00
#
_symmetry.space_group_name_H-M   'P 1'
#
loop_
_entity.id
_entity.type
_entity.pdbx_description
1 polymer ?
#
loop_
_entity_poly.entity_id
_entity_poly.type
_entity_poly.pdbx_seq_one_letter_code
_entity_poly.pdbx_strand_id
1 'polypeptide(L)'
;MGAASNRDPARIVDRPARDSHAIPMSRRSFDAEIALDLAVNVIPFLIIGFFVAVFAVFNPWGVDPLQSTLQFAVLLVTMGALAVVTYVAARAIETDDRTRRDTAEN
;
A
#
# COMPACT_ATOMS: atom_id res chain seq x y z
N MET A 1 -33.39 8.26 68.62
CA MET A 1 -31.97 8.69 68.55
C MET A 1 -31.15 7.49 68.14
N GLY A 2 -30.39 7.43 67.05
CA GLY A 2 -30.00 8.45 66.07
C GLY A 2 -28.67 8.02 65.44
N ALA A 3 -28.67 7.91 64.10
CA ALA A 3 -27.53 7.94 63.17
C ALA A 3 -26.45 6.84 63.30
N ALA A 4 -26.31 5.90 62.36
CA ALA A 4 -25.93 6.03 60.95
C ALA A 4 -24.43 6.36 60.74
N SER A 5 -23.81 5.47 59.94
CA SER A 5 -22.80 5.79 58.93
C SER A 5 -21.47 6.41 59.39
N ASN A 6 -20.43 5.58 59.47
CA ASN A 6 -19.10 6.04 59.06
C ASN A 6 -18.33 4.90 58.36
N ARG A 7 -18.82 4.52 57.18
CA ARG A 7 -17.96 3.89 56.17
C ARG A 7 -17.26 5.04 55.47
N ASP A 8 -15.94 5.08 55.63
CA ASP A 8 -15.06 6.07 55.04
C ASP A 8 -15.26 6.13 53.50
N PRO A 9 -15.83 7.21 52.95
CA PRO A 9 -16.11 7.33 51.53
C PRO A 9 -14.87 7.74 50.70
N ALA A 10 -13.71 7.96 51.33
CA ALA A 10 -12.52 8.48 50.65
C ALA A 10 -11.67 7.42 49.90
N ARG A 11 -12.24 6.24 49.60
CA ARG A 11 -11.64 5.29 48.65
C ARG A 11 -12.26 5.39 47.26
N ILE A 12 -12.65 6.60 46.85
CA ILE A 12 -12.76 6.97 45.44
C ILE A 12 -11.36 7.41 45.05
N VAL A 13 -10.50 6.43 44.80
CA VAL A 13 -9.32 6.66 43.97
C VAL A 13 -9.89 7.09 42.63
N ASP A 14 -9.94 8.39 42.43
CA ASP A 14 -10.15 9.03 41.15
C ASP A 14 -8.94 8.62 40.30
N ARG A 15 -9.03 7.44 39.69
CA ARG A 15 -8.15 7.11 38.57
C ARG A 15 -8.63 8.04 37.47
N PRO A 16 -7.86 9.06 37.06
CA PRO A 16 -8.16 9.67 35.78
C PRO A 16 -8.15 8.50 34.79
N ALA A 17 -9.27 8.32 34.10
CA ALA A 17 -9.34 7.46 32.95
C ALA A 17 -8.14 7.85 32.09
N ARG A 18 -7.09 7.03 32.13
CA ARG A 18 -5.99 7.16 31.21
C ARG A 18 -6.58 6.58 29.95
N ASP A 19 -7.38 7.40 29.29
CA ASP A 19 -7.82 7.26 27.92
C ASP A 19 -6.51 7.20 27.15
N SER A 20 -6.01 5.97 27.06
CA SER A 20 -4.74 5.68 26.44
C SER A 20 -4.98 6.08 25.02
N HIS A 21 -4.40 7.23 24.66
CA HIS A 21 -4.39 7.80 23.33
C HIS A 21 -4.40 6.69 22.30
N ALA A 22 -5.58 6.38 21.77
CA ALA A 22 -5.71 5.68 20.51
C ALA A 22 -5.21 6.69 19.47
N ILE A 23 -3.88 6.78 19.33
CA ILE A 23 -3.27 7.46 18.20
C ILE A 23 -3.84 6.73 16.97
N PRO A 24 -4.55 7.42 16.06
CA PRO A 24 -5.19 6.78 14.91
C PRO A 24 -4.12 6.20 13.97
N MET A 25 -3.74 4.96 14.24
CA MET A 25 -2.83 4.10 13.45
C MET A 25 -3.55 3.45 12.25
N SER A 26 -4.74 3.92 11.86
CA SER A 26 -5.59 3.15 10.95
C SER A 26 -5.63 3.64 9.51
N ARG A 27 -5.53 4.95 9.24
CA ARG A 27 -5.59 5.47 7.85
C ARG A 27 -4.22 5.76 7.25
N ARG A 28 -3.34 6.43 8.00
CA ARG A 28 -2.01 6.83 7.48
C ARG A 28 -1.07 5.67 7.17
N SER A 29 -1.12 4.60 7.97
CA SER A 29 -0.35 3.36 7.76
C SER A 29 -0.83 2.61 6.52
N PHE A 30 -2.14 2.43 6.40
CA PHE A 30 -2.79 1.80 5.25
C PHE A 30 -2.49 2.55 3.93
N ASP A 31 -2.64 3.88 3.93
CA ASP A 31 -2.31 4.70 2.76
C ASP A 31 -0.82 4.60 2.38
N ALA A 32 0.08 4.50 3.38
CA ALA A 32 1.50 4.34 3.15
C ALA A 32 1.88 2.95 2.63
N GLU A 33 1.22 1.89 3.09
CA GLU A 33 1.39 0.52 2.59
C GLU A 33 0.94 0.41 1.13
N ILE A 34 -0.24 0.94 0.79
CA ILE A 34 -0.73 0.98 -0.60
C ILE A 34 0.21 1.81 -1.48
N ALA A 35 0.63 2.99 -1.01
CA ALA A 35 1.56 3.84 -1.76
C ALA A 35 2.93 3.17 -1.95
N LEU A 36 3.40 2.42 -0.95
CA LEU A 36 4.65 1.67 -1.02
C LEU A 36 4.56 0.53 -2.03
N ASP A 37 3.50 -0.27 -1.98
CA ASP A 37 3.30 -1.38 -2.92
C ASP A 37 3.15 -0.88 -4.37
N LEU A 38 2.44 0.23 -4.54
CA LEU A 38 2.31 0.88 -5.85
C LEU A 38 3.67 1.42 -6.32
N ALA A 39 4.42 2.10 -5.47
CA ALA A 39 5.74 2.64 -5.82
C ALA A 39 6.76 1.54 -6.15
N VAL A 40 6.79 0.45 -5.37
CA VAL A 40 7.69 -0.70 -5.56
C VAL A 40 7.44 -1.39 -6.91
N ASN A 41 6.23 -1.31 -7.46
CA ASN A 41 5.92 -1.86 -8.79
C ASN A 41 6.02 -0.83 -9.94
N VAL A 42 5.55 0.40 -9.73
CA VAL A 42 5.51 1.45 -10.74
C VAL A 42 6.91 1.98 -11.04
N ILE A 43 7.78 2.16 -10.05
CA ILE A 43 9.13 2.68 -10.27
C ILE A 43 9.95 1.74 -11.18
N PRO A 44 10.04 0.42 -10.93
CA PRO A 44 10.71 -0.49 -11.85
C PRO A 44 10.10 -0.48 -13.26
N PHE A 45 8.77 -0.42 -13.37
CA PHE A 45 8.09 -0.33 -14.66
C PHE A 45 8.55 0.90 -15.46
N LEU A 46 8.60 2.07 -14.83
CA LEU A 46 9.04 3.31 -15.45
C LEU A 46 10.51 3.26 -15.86
N ILE A 47 11.38 2.68 -15.02
CA ILE A 47 12.81 2.53 -15.33
C ILE A 47 12.99 1.62 -16.56
N ILE A 48 12.30 0.48 -16.61
CA ILE A 48 12.38 -0.42 -17.77
C ILE A 48 11.87 0.28 -19.03
N GLY A 49 10.72 0.95 -18.96
CA GLY A 49 10.16 1.71 -20.09
C GLY A 49 11.12 2.80 -20.59
N PHE A 50 11.78 3.50 -19.68
CA PHE A 50 12.83 4.47 -20.03
C PHE A 50 13.97 3.81 -20.81
N PHE A 51 14.52 2.68 -20.32
CA PHE A 51 15.61 2.00 -21.01
C PHE A 51 15.18 1.38 -22.34
N VAL A 52 13.96 0.85 -22.45
CA VAL A 52 13.39 0.40 -23.73
C VAL A 52 13.39 1.56 -24.73
N ALA A 53 12.92 2.74 -24.34
CA ALA A 53 12.91 3.92 -25.20
C ALA A 53 14.34 4.36 -25.58
N VAL A 54 15.25 4.43 -24.60
CA VAL A 54 16.66 4.79 -24.87
C VAL A 54 17.30 3.82 -25.84
N PHE A 55 17.16 2.51 -25.64
CA PHE A 55 17.79 1.50 -26.51
C PHE A 55 17.14 1.39 -27.88
N ALA A 56 15.86 1.78 -28.01
CA ALA A 56 15.20 1.87 -29.31
C ALA A 56 15.77 3.00 -30.17
N VAL A 57 16.22 4.11 -29.57
CA VAL A 57 16.77 5.27 -30.29
C VAL A 57 18.30 5.23 -30.38
N PHE A 58 18.96 4.84 -29.30
CA PHE A 58 20.41 4.79 -29.14
C PHE A 58 20.82 3.42 -28.62
N ASN A 59 21.25 2.54 -29.53
CA ASN A 59 21.82 1.26 -29.17
C ASN A 59 23.36 1.32 -29.20
N PRO A 60 24.05 1.39 -28.04
CA PRO A 60 25.49 1.51 -27.98
C PRO A 60 26.23 0.19 -28.29
N TRP A 61 25.52 -0.94 -28.35
CA TRP A 61 26.11 -2.27 -28.56
C TRP A 61 25.86 -2.83 -29.97
N GLY A 62 25.29 -2.01 -30.87
CA GLY A 62 24.96 -2.41 -32.25
C GLY A 62 23.61 -3.10 -32.40
N VAL A 63 23.11 -3.16 -33.64
CA VAL A 63 21.76 -3.65 -33.99
C VAL A 63 21.77 -5.10 -34.51
N ASP A 64 22.56 -5.97 -33.89
CA ASP A 64 22.49 -7.39 -34.21
C ASP A 64 21.06 -7.93 -33.92
N PRO A 65 20.40 -8.61 -34.88
CA PRO A 65 19.00 -9.03 -34.71
C PRO A 65 18.79 -9.97 -33.55
N LEU A 66 19.71 -10.92 -33.31
CA LEU A 66 19.58 -11.90 -32.23
C LEU A 66 19.75 -11.21 -30.87
N GLN A 67 20.82 -10.43 -30.72
CA GLN A 67 21.10 -9.72 -29.47
C GLN A 67 19.99 -8.73 -29.12
N SER A 68 19.56 -7.90 -30.09
CA SER A 68 18.53 -6.89 -29.88
C SER A 68 17.19 -7.54 -29.52
N THR A 69 16.84 -8.64 -30.20
CA THR A 69 15.60 -9.37 -29.90
C THR A 69 15.63 -9.92 -28.49
N LEU A 70 16.72 -10.54 -28.05
CA LEU A 70 16.84 -11.07 -26.69
C LEU A 70 16.77 -9.97 -25.64
N GLN A 71 17.46 -8.85 -25.86
CA GLN A 71 17.44 -7.69 -24.98
C GLN A 71 16.02 -7.13 -24.82
N PHE A 72 15.32 -6.82 -25.92
CA PHE A 72 13.96 -6.30 -25.86
C PHE A 72 12.97 -7.33 -25.35
N ALA A 73 13.12 -8.62 -25.71
CA ALA A 73 12.26 -9.68 -25.20
C ALA A 73 12.32 -9.76 -23.67
N VAL A 74 13.52 -9.75 -23.08
CA VAL A 74 13.68 -9.76 -21.62
C VAL A 74 13.05 -8.52 -20.99
N LEU A 75 13.37 -7.32 -21.49
CA LEU A 75 12.82 -6.07 -20.95
C LEU A 75 11.29 -6.03 -21.04
N LEU A 76 10.72 -6.34 -22.21
CA LEU A 76 9.28 -6.28 -22.46
C LEU A 76 8.52 -7.37 -21.71
N VAL A 77 9.06 -8.59 -21.61
CA VAL A 77 8.44 -9.67 -20.82
C VAL A 77 8.44 -9.30 -19.33
N THR A 78 9.55 -8.80 -18.79
CA THR A 78 9.61 -8.35 -17.40
C THR A 78 8.65 -7.18 -17.16
N MET A 79 8.66 -6.18 -18.03
CA MET A 79 7.75 -5.03 -17.96
C MET A 79 6.28 -5.46 -18.03
N GLY A 80 5.94 -6.39 -18.91
CA GLY A 80 4.60 -6.95 -19.07
C GLY A 80 4.17 -7.76 -17.84
N ALA A 81 5.05 -8.60 -17.30
CA ALA A 81 4.78 -9.36 -16.08
C ALA A 81 4.50 -8.42 -14.89
N LEU A 82 5.33 -7.38 -14.71
CA LEU A 82 5.09 -6.34 -13.70
C LEU A 82 3.75 -5.63 -13.90
N ALA A 83 3.42 -5.26 -15.14
CA ALA A 83 2.15 -4.61 -15.45
C ALA A 83 0.94 -5.50 -15.11
N VAL A 84 1.01 -6.80 -15.42
CA VAL A 84 -0.04 -7.77 -15.07
C VAL A 84 -0.21 -7.88 -13.57
N VAL A 85 0.87 -8.07 -12.81
CA VAL A 85 0.81 -8.16 -11.35
C VAL A 85 0.24 -6.88 -10.73
N THR A 86 0.70 -5.72 -11.21
CA THR A 86 0.21 -4.41 -10.76
C THR A 86 -1.29 -4.25 -11.03
N TYR A 87 -1.75 -4.64 -12.21
CA TYR A 87 -3.16 -4.56 -12.58
C TYR A 87 -4.03 -5.46 -11.70
N VAL A 88 -3.58 -6.69 -11.43
CA VAL A 88 -4.29 -7.62 -10.54
C VAL A 88 -4.38 -7.05 -9.13
N ALA A 89 -3.29 -6.47 -8.61
CA ALA A 89 -3.28 -5.83 -7.30
C ALA A 89 -4.25 -4.63 -7.23
N ALA A 90 -4.22 -3.74 -8.22
CA ALA A 90 -5.13 -2.58 -8.28
C ALA A 90 -6.61 -3.01 -8.31
N ARG A 91 -6.92 -4.07 -9.07
CA ARG A 91 -8.29 -4.59 -9.17
C ARG A 91 -8.77 -5.28 -7.89
N ALA A 92 -7.87 -5.92 -7.14
CA ALA A 92 -8.19 -6.49 -5.84
C ALA A 92 -8.58 -5.39 -4.84
N ILE A 93 -7.86 -4.27 -4.81
CA ILE A 93 -8.13 -3.13 -3.93
C ILE A 93 -9.50 -2.50 -4.25
N GLU A 94 -9.82 -2.28 -5.53
CA GLU A 94 -11.11 -1.72 -5.94
C GLU A 94 -12.30 -2.60 -5.51
N THR A 95 -12.09 -3.93 -5.51
CA THR A 95 -13.13 -4.89 -5.12
C THR A 95 -13.41 -4.83 -3.62
N ASP A 96 -12.37 -4.77 -2.79
CA ASP A 96 -12.50 -4.68 -1.32
C ASP A 96 -13.23 -3.40 -0.88
N ASP A 97 -12.92 -2.26 -1.51
CA ASP A 97 -13.55 -0.97 -1.22
C ASP A 97 -15.05 -0.95 -1.59
N ARG A 98 -15.46 -1.63 -2.67
CA ARG A 98 -16.87 -1.73 -3.07
C ARG A 98 -17.67 -2.55 -2.07
N THR A 99 -17.18 -3.74 -1.69
CA THR A 99 -17.85 -4.61 -0.71
C THR A 99 -18.00 -3.95 0.67
N ARG A 100 -16.99 -3.19 1.10
CA ARG A 100 -17.04 -2.44 2.36
C ARG A 100 -18.14 -1.35 2.36
N ARG A 101 -18.35 -0.65 1.24
CA ARG A 101 -19.40 0.37 1.11
C ARG A 101 -20.81 -0.24 1.15
N ASP A 102 -21.04 -1.31 0.40
CA ASP A 102 -22.36 -1.94 0.32
C ASP A 102 -22.83 -2.48 1.68
N THR A 103 -21.91 -2.95 2.52
CA THR A 103 -22.22 -3.41 3.89
C THR A 103 -22.49 -2.26 4.88
N ALA A 104 -22.04 -1.04 4.57
CA ALA A 104 -22.26 0.12 5.42
C ALA A 104 -23.56 0.88 5.10
N GLU A 105 -24.14 0.64 3.92
CA GLU A 105 -25.38 1.30 3.46
C GLU A 105 -26.66 0.48 3.72
N ASN A 106 -26.52 -0.79 4.13
CA ASN A 106 -27.62 -1.73 4.41
C ASN A 106 -27.65 -2.17 5.89
#